data_AF-A0A4Y2HX35-F1
#
_entry.id   AF-A0A4Y2HX35-F1
#
_cell.length_a   1.000
_cell.length_b   1.000
_cell.length_c   1.000
_cell.angle_alpha   90.00
_cell.angle_beta   90.00
_cell.angle_gamma   90.00
#
_symmetry.space_group_name_H-M   'P 1'
#
loop_
_entity.id
_entity.type
_entity.pdbx_description
1 polymer ?
#
loop_
_entity_poly.entity_id
_entity_poly.type
_entity_poly.pdbx_seq_one_letter_code
_entity_poly.pdbx_strand_id
1 'polypeptide(L)'
;MINFYNSELLMLHEANMDLQFITDMYAYATYVLNYLNKSNSGMSKLLREAASEIRQSNRSIKDQIRMLGNTFLNASVFSAQEAVYYILSLPLSNFSRQSTFINSNAPLKRVAVMKSRKELEKLPPMSTDIFVKNIIDDYYPMRPTVLENLCLADFVAWHEFSKILERPGAR
;
A
#
# COMPACT_ATOMS: atom_id res chain seq x y z
N MET A 1 -0.79 -34.71 -3.58
CA MET A 1 -1.80 -34.14 -4.49
C MET A 1 -1.44 -34.65 -5.88
N ILE A 2 -2.32 -35.39 -6.53
CA ILE A 2 -2.05 -35.98 -7.85
C ILE A 2 -2.27 -34.85 -8.86
N ASN A 3 -1.23 -34.56 -9.64
CA ASN A 3 -1.26 -33.56 -10.69
C ASN A 3 -2.12 -34.08 -11.86
N PHE A 4 -3.18 -33.36 -12.24
CA PHE A 4 -3.97 -33.73 -13.40
C PHE A 4 -3.18 -33.39 -14.67
N TYR A 5 -2.89 -34.42 -15.48
CA TYR A 5 -2.08 -34.29 -16.69
C TYR A 5 -2.97 -34.27 -17.94
N ASN A 6 -2.55 -33.52 -18.95
CA ASN A 6 -3.06 -33.60 -20.32
C ASN A 6 -1.91 -34.04 -21.23
N SER A 7 -2.03 -35.20 -21.88
CA SER A 7 -0.92 -35.78 -22.67
C SER A 7 -0.52 -34.93 -23.87
N GLU A 8 -1.47 -34.30 -24.55
CA GLU A 8 -1.20 -33.49 -25.74
C GLU A 8 -0.41 -32.23 -25.36
N LEU A 9 -0.83 -31.54 -24.31
CA LEU A 9 -0.13 -30.36 -23.81
C LEU A 9 1.26 -30.70 -23.28
N LEU A 10 1.44 -31.87 -22.66
CA LEU A 10 2.75 -32.31 -22.19
C LEU A 10 3.73 -32.51 -23.35
N MET A 11 3.27 -33.13 -24.45
CA MET A 11 4.10 -33.34 -25.64
C MET A 11 4.47 -32.03 -26.34
N LEU A 12 3.64 -31.00 -26.24
CA LEU A 12 3.90 -29.70 -26.86
C LEU A 12 4.76 -28.77 -26.00
N HIS A 13 4.54 -28.76 -24.68
CA HIS A 13 5.15 -27.80 -23.77
C HIS A 13 6.38 -28.36 -23.03
N GLU A 14 6.46 -29.69 -22.88
CA GLU A 14 7.56 -30.42 -22.22
C GLU A 14 7.90 -29.91 -20.80
N ALA A 15 6.94 -29.30 -20.11
CA ALA A 15 7.10 -28.75 -18.77
C ALA A 15 6.05 -29.30 -17.79
N ASN A 16 6.31 -29.17 -16.50
CA ASN A 16 5.35 -29.55 -15.46
C ASN A 16 4.10 -28.66 -15.54
N MET A 17 2.92 -29.26 -15.66
CA MET A 17 1.64 -28.55 -15.76
C MET A 17 0.82 -28.82 -14.52
N ASP A 18 0.16 -27.81 -13.92
CA ASP A 18 -0.80 -28.00 -12.82
C ASP A 18 -2.19 -27.58 -13.32
N LEU A 19 -3.02 -28.56 -13.69
CA LEU A 19 -4.34 -28.32 -14.29
C LEU A 19 -5.44 -28.56 -13.26
N GLN A 20 -6.20 -27.51 -12.94
CA GLN A 20 -7.31 -27.59 -12.00
C GLN A 20 -8.50 -26.79 -12.50
N PHE A 21 -9.71 -27.34 -12.32
CA PHE A 21 -10.94 -26.61 -12.62
C PHE A 21 -11.11 -25.46 -11.62
N ILE A 22 -11.43 -24.27 -12.13
CA ILE A 22 -11.72 -23.10 -11.29
C ILE A 22 -13.15 -23.24 -10.75
N THR A 23 -13.27 -23.60 -9.48
CA THR A 23 -14.57 -23.71 -8.79
C THR A 23 -14.95 -22.45 -8.02
N ASP A 24 -13.97 -21.59 -7.72
CA ASP A 24 -14.13 -20.31 -7.01
C ASP A 24 -13.10 -19.29 -7.53
N MET A 25 -13.58 -18.10 -7.87
CA MET A 25 -12.77 -17.00 -8.38
C MET A 25 -11.78 -16.48 -7.32
N TYR A 26 -12.16 -16.48 -6.04
CA TYR A 26 -11.28 -16.05 -4.96
C TYR A 26 -10.18 -17.08 -4.70
N ALA A 27 -10.51 -18.37 -4.70
CA ALA A 27 -9.52 -19.43 -4.62
C ALA A 27 -8.50 -19.36 -5.78
N TYR A 28 -8.96 -19.11 -7.01
CA TYR A 28 -8.09 -18.91 -8.17
C TYR A 28 -7.16 -17.70 -7.99
N ALA A 29 -7.71 -16.53 -7.64
CA ALA A 29 -6.91 -15.31 -7.44
C ALA A 29 -5.86 -15.52 -6.34
N THR A 30 -6.24 -16.18 -5.25
CA THR A 30 -5.33 -16.52 -4.14
C THR A 30 -4.21 -17.46 -4.61
N TYR A 31 -4.54 -18.47 -5.40
CA TYR A 31 -3.56 -19.41 -5.95
C TYR A 31 -2.52 -18.71 -6.84
N VAL A 32 -2.98 -17.89 -7.80
CA VAL A 32 -2.10 -17.12 -8.69
C VAL A 32 -1.21 -16.18 -7.89
N LEU A 33 -1.79 -15.45 -6.92
CA LEU A 33 -1.03 -14.55 -6.05
C LEU A 33 0.02 -15.29 -5.21
N ASN A 34 -0.30 -16.47 -4.69
CA ASN A 34 0.65 -17.28 -3.92
C ASN A 34 1.82 -17.75 -4.79
N TYR A 35 1.56 -18.14 -6.04
CA TYR A 35 2.60 -18.51 -6.99
C TYR A 35 3.49 -17.33 -7.37
N LEU A 36 2.90 -16.19 -7.73
CA LEU A 36 3.65 -14.97 -8.06
C LEU A 36 4.50 -14.49 -6.87
N ASN A 37 3.98 -14.57 -5.65
CA ASN A 37 4.68 -14.15 -4.44
C ASN A 37 5.60 -15.22 -3.85
N LYS A 38 5.75 -16.39 -4.49
CA LYS A 38 6.54 -17.50 -3.93
C LYS A 38 8.01 -17.12 -3.75
N SER A 39 8.61 -16.41 -4.71
CA SER A 39 9.98 -15.88 -4.63
C SER A 39 10.13 -14.83 -3.51
N ASN A 40 9.05 -14.09 -3.23
CA ASN A 40 8.99 -13.06 -2.19
C ASN A 40 8.50 -13.61 -0.84
N SER A 41 8.33 -14.93 -0.71
CA SER A 41 7.92 -15.55 0.54
C SER A 41 8.98 -15.30 1.61
N GLY A 42 8.56 -14.78 2.76
CA GLY A 42 9.47 -14.41 3.85
C GLY A 42 9.92 -12.94 3.85
N MET A 43 9.73 -12.18 2.76
CA MET A 43 10.06 -10.74 2.74
C MET A 43 9.34 -9.96 3.83
N SER A 44 8.04 -10.25 4.05
CA SER A 44 7.29 -9.61 5.13
C SER A 44 7.84 -9.90 6.52
N LYS A 45 8.35 -11.12 6.76
CA LYS A 45 8.96 -11.50 8.03
C LYS A 45 10.27 -10.75 8.24
N LEU A 46 11.13 -10.78 7.21
CA LEU A 46 12.42 -10.08 7.19
C LEU A 46 12.27 -8.57 7.44
N LEU A 47 11.32 -7.91 6.78
CA LEU A 47 11.08 -6.48 6.99
C LEU A 47 10.53 -6.17 8.39
N ARG A 48 9.71 -7.06 8.97
CA ARG A 48 9.20 -6.87 10.34
C ARG A 48 10.32 -6.98 11.37
N GLU A 49 11.22 -7.96 11.21
CA GLU A 49 12.39 -8.17 12.07
C GLU A 49 13.35 -6.98 11.97
N ALA A 50 13.73 -6.60 10.74
CA ALA A 50 14.58 -5.44 10.49
C ALA A 50 13.97 -4.15 11.06
N ALA A 51 12.66 -3.92 10.86
CA ALA A 51 11.98 -2.76 11.43
C ALA A 51 11.97 -2.77 12.96
N SER A 52 11.90 -3.95 13.61
CA SER A 52 11.97 -4.08 15.06
C SER A 52 13.34 -3.68 15.60
N GLU A 53 14.41 -4.17 14.96
CA GLU A 53 15.80 -3.85 15.33
C GLU A 53 16.11 -2.37 15.10
N ILE A 54 15.73 -1.83 13.94
CA ILE A 54 15.95 -0.43 13.57
C ILE A 54 15.26 0.52 14.57
N ARG A 55 14.05 0.18 15.04
CA ARG A 55 13.33 0.98 16.05
C ARG A 55 14.03 1.04 17.40
N GLN A 56 14.84 0.03 17.73
CA GLN A 56 15.63 0.01 18.97
C GLN A 56 16.94 0.81 18.84
N SER A 57 17.31 1.20 17.62
CA SER A 57 18.49 2.02 17.37
C SER A 57 18.22 3.51 17.64
N ASN A 58 19.18 4.21 18.25
CA ASN A 58 19.09 5.66 18.46
C ASN A 58 19.50 6.43 17.18
N ARG A 59 18.78 6.20 16.08
CA ARG A 59 19.04 6.78 14.76
C ARG A 59 17.90 7.67 14.32
N SER A 60 18.20 8.65 13.47
CA SER A 60 17.18 9.54 12.91
C SER A 60 16.14 8.74 12.09
N ILE A 61 14.89 9.21 12.03
CA ILE A 61 13.82 8.56 11.25
C ILE A 61 14.25 8.38 9.77
N LYS A 62 14.96 9.36 9.21
CA LYS A 62 15.49 9.30 7.84
C LYS A 62 16.45 8.12 7.67
N ASP A 63 17.36 7.92 8.62
CA ASP A 63 18.30 6.81 8.58
C ASP A 63 17.60 5.47 8.78
N GLN A 64 16.60 5.41 9.66
CA GLN A 64 15.79 4.21 9.88
C GLN A 64 15.07 3.78 8.59
N ILE A 65 14.46 4.72 7.87
CA ILE A 65 13.81 4.45 6.58
C ILE A 65 14.84 4.01 5.54
N ARG A 66 16.00 4.67 5.48
CA ARG A 66 17.09 4.29 4.56
C ARG A 66 17.58 2.87 4.83
N MET A 67 17.77 2.50 6.10
CA MET A 67 18.19 1.15 6.50
C MET A 67 17.14 0.12 6.08
N LEU A 68 15.86 0.36 6.38
CA LEU A 68 14.77 -0.54 5.99
C LEU A 68 14.68 -0.69 4.46
N GLY A 69 14.83 0.40 3.71
CA GLY A 69 14.86 0.39 2.25
C GLY A 69 16.03 -0.41 1.70
N ASN A 70 17.24 -0.24 2.26
CA ASN A 70 18.40 -1.03 1.88
C ASN A 70 18.19 -2.53 2.17
N THR A 71 17.61 -2.87 3.33
CA THR A 71 17.28 -4.26 3.67
C THR A 71 16.29 -4.85 2.67
N PHE A 72 15.25 -4.08 2.28
CA PHE A 72 14.31 -4.50 1.24
C PHE A 72 14.99 -4.75 -0.10
N LEU A 73 15.80 -3.79 -0.58
CA LEU A 73 16.46 -3.88 -1.88
C LEU A 73 17.45 -5.06 -1.95
N ASN A 74 18.22 -5.29 -0.87
CA ASN A 74 19.20 -6.37 -0.82
C ASN A 74 18.57 -7.77 -0.71
N ALA A 75 17.38 -7.87 -0.12
CA ALA A 75 16.67 -9.14 0.03
C ALA A 75 15.76 -9.46 -1.17
N SER A 76 15.42 -8.45 -1.98
CA SER A 76 14.55 -8.62 -3.13
C SER A 76 15.32 -9.14 -4.34
N VAL A 77 14.67 -9.99 -5.13
CA VAL A 77 15.20 -10.51 -6.40
C VAL A 77 14.40 -9.88 -7.53
N PHE A 78 15.10 -9.22 -8.46
CA PHE A 78 14.49 -8.59 -9.63
C PHE A 78 15.22 -8.99 -10.90
N SER A 79 14.52 -8.92 -12.02
CA SER A 79 15.11 -8.96 -13.35
C SER A 79 16.03 -7.75 -13.62
N ALA A 80 16.89 -7.84 -14.63
CA ALA A 80 17.76 -6.73 -15.04
C ALA A 80 16.94 -5.48 -15.42
N GLN A 81 15.78 -5.67 -16.06
CA GLN A 81 14.87 -4.62 -16.46
C GLN A 81 14.28 -3.89 -15.25
N GLU A 82 13.79 -4.64 -14.25
CA GLU A 82 13.26 -4.07 -13.00
C GLU A 82 14.35 -3.31 -12.23
N ALA A 83 15.59 -3.81 -12.22
CA ALA A 83 16.73 -3.12 -11.60
C ALA A 83 17.02 -1.76 -12.27
N VAL A 84 16.95 -1.67 -13.60
CA VAL A 84 17.08 -0.39 -14.33
C VAL A 84 15.97 0.57 -13.93
N TYR A 85 14.72 0.10 -13.81
CA TYR A 85 13.61 0.92 -13.36
C TYR A 85 13.84 1.47 -11.94
N TYR A 86 14.32 0.64 -11.02
CA TYR A 86 14.67 1.08 -9.67
C TYR A 86 15.79 2.14 -9.67
N ILE A 87 16.89 1.91 -10.40
CA ILE A 87 18.04 2.82 -10.44
C ILE A 87 17.65 4.18 -11.03
N LEU A 88 16.85 4.18 -12.10
CA LEU A 88 16.38 5.38 -12.76
C LEU A 88 15.16 6.02 -12.08
N SER A 89 14.67 5.43 -10.98
CA SER A 89 13.46 5.87 -10.28
C SER A 89 12.23 5.95 -11.21
N LEU A 90 12.13 5.02 -12.16
CA LEU A 90 11.01 4.88 -13.07
C LEU A 90 9.86 4.12 -12.39
N PRO A 91 8.60 4.44 -12.71
CA PRO A 91 7.45 3.73 -12.17
C PRO A 91 7.44 2.27 -12.67
N LEU A 92 7.48 1.31 -11.73
CA LEU A 92 7.41 -0.13 -12.03
C LEU A 92 6.03 -0.58 -12.52
N SER A 93 5.00 0.20 -12.22
CA SER A 93 3.62 -0.07 -12.65
C SER A 93 2.87 1.24 -12.80
N ASN A 94 1.92 1.25 -13.73
CA ASN A 94 0.96 2.31 -13.92
C ASN A 94 -0.42 1.78 -13.57
N PHE A 95 -1.20 2.58 -12.84
CA PHE A 95 -2.56 2.25 -12.46
C PHE A 95 -3.51 3.28 -13.05
N SER A 96 -4.61 2.81 -13.65
CA SER A 96 -5.68 3.70 -14.12
C SER A 96 -6.56 4.22 -12.97
N ARG A 97 -6.49 3.58 -11.79
CA ARG A 97 -7.26 3.92 -10.60
C ARG A 97 -6.32 4.32 -9.47
N GLN A 98 -6.70 5.37 -8.76
CA GLN A 98 -6.02 5.75 -7.53
C GLN A 98 -6.30 4.72 -6.43
N SER A 99 -5.31 4.51 -5.56
CA SER A 99 -5.46 3.69 -4.35
C SER A 99 -5.24 4.57 -3.13
N THR A 100 -6.20 4.55 -2.21
CA THR A 100 -6.16 5.33 -0.97
C THR A 100 -6.08 4.38 0.22
N PHE A 101 -5.04 4.53 1.03
CA PHE A 101 -4.91 3.79 2.27
C PHE A 101 -5.78 4.40 3.37
N ILE A 102 -6.64 3.59 3.97
CA ILE A 102 -7.48 3.97 5.12
C ILE A 102 -6.94 3.25 6.37
N ASN A 103 -6.47 4.01 7.35
CA ASN A 103 -5.95 3.44 8.59
C ASN A 103 -7.10 3.03 9.53
N SER A 104 -7.65 1.84 9.34
CA SER A 104 -8.78 1.29 10.11
C SER A 104 -8.42 0.80 11.53
N ASN A 105 -7.23 1.13 12.05
CA ASN A 105 -6.87 0.81 13.44
C ASN A 105 -7.83 1.46 14.46
N ALA A 106 -7.81 0.96 15.70
CA ALA A 106 -8.53 1.59 16.81
C ALA A 106 -8.09 3.06 17.00
N PRO A 107 -8.98 3.99 17.41
CA PRO A 107 -8.68 5.43 17.47
C PRO A 107 -7.34 5.78 18.13
N LEU A 108 -7.06 5.19 19.30
CA LEU A 108 -5.83 5.44 20.07
C LEU A 108 -4.55 4.88 19.43
N LYS A 109 -4.69 3.98 18.45
CA LYS A 109 -3.58 3.35 17.72
C LYS A 109 -3.38 3.94 16.31
N ARG A 110 -4.24 4.86 15.87
CA ARG A 110 -4.07 5.52 14.58
C ARG A 110 -2.95 6.55 14.68
N VAL A 111 -2.08 6.54 13.67
CA VAL A 111 -1.00 7.50 13.58
C VAL A 111 -1.58 8.82 13.06
N ALA A 112 -1.40 9.89 13.83
CA ALA A 112 -1.73 11.25 13.42
C ALA A 112 -0.50 11.92 12.79
N VAL A 113 -0.72 12.67 11.71
CA VAL A 113 0.34 13.43 11.03
C VAL A 113 0.32 14.85 11.57
N MET A 114 1.44 15.33 12.10
CA MET A 114 1.56 16.72 12.56
C MET A 114 1.51 17.68 11.37
N LYS A 115 0.88 18.84 11.56
CA LYS A 115 0.91 19.94 10.58
C LYS A 115 2.35 20.39 10.31
N SER A 116 2.59 20.93 9.13
CA SER A 116 3.90 21.50 8.79
C SER A 116 4.23 22.67 9.71
N ARG A 117 5.53 22.96 9.90
CA ARG A 117 5.98 24.11 10.70
C ARG A 117 5.30 25.42 10.29
N LYS A 118 5.15 25.65 8.98
CA LYS A 118 4.47 26.83 8.42
C LYS A 118 2.98 26.91 8.78
N GLU A 119 2.30 25.78 8.86
CA GLU A 119 0.90 25.71 9.29
C GLU A 119 0.79 25.94 10.80
N LEU A 120 1.71 25.38 11.60
CA LEU A 120 1.75 25.55 13.06
C LEU A 120 2.03 27.00 13.48
N GLU A 121 2.95 27.68 12.81
CA GLU A 121 3.29 29.09 13.09
C GLU A 121 2.12 30.07 12.84
N LYS A 122 1.13 29.66 12.03
CA LYS A 122 -0.08 30.44 11.77
C LYS A 122 -1.20 30.16 12.79
N LEU A 123 -1.03 29.17 13.66
CA LEU A 123 -2.03 28.86 14.67
C LEU A 123 -2.02 29.87 15.81
N PRO A 124 -3.18 30.13 16.44
CA PRO A 124 -3.24 30.91 17.67
C PRO A 124 -2.34 30.31 18.78
N PRO A 125 -1.79 31.13 19.69
CA PRO A 125 -0.82 30.69 20.70
C PRO A 125 -1.22 29.51 21.60
N MET A 126 -2.52 29.23 21.74
CA MET A 126 -3.08 28.15 22.56
C MET A 126 -3.89 27.12 21.76
N SER A 127 -3.67 27.04 20.44
CA SER A 127 -4.38 26.08 19.61
C SER A 127 -3.91 24.65 19.86
N THR A 128 -4.86 23.73 20.06
CA THR A 128 -4.60 22.28 20.14
C THR A 128 -4.72 21.57 18.79
N ASP A 129 -5.06 22.30 17.72
CA ASP A 129 -5.25 21.78 16.37
C ASP A 129 -3.91 21.64 15.63
N ILE A 130 -3.04 20.78 16.17
CA ILE A 130 -1.67 20.56 15.68
C ILE A 130 -1.55 19.44 14.65
N PHE A 131 -2.62 18.66 14.44
CA PHE A 131 -2.63 17.50 13.52
C PHE A 131 -3.33 17.82 12.21
N VAL A 132 -2.89 17.18 11.12
CA VAL A 132 -3.56 17.25 9.83
C VAL A 132 -4.86 16.46 9.92
N LYS A 133 -5.95 17.06 9.42
CA LYS A 133 -7.26 16.40 9.30
C LYS A 133 -7.14 15.08 8.57
N ASN A 134 -7.75 14.04 9.12
CA ASN A 134 -7.74 12.69 8.58
C ASN A 134 -9.14 12.26 8.08
N ILE A 135 -9.17 11.24 7.22
CA ILE A 135 -10.41 10.79 6.57
C ILE A 135 -11.45 10.32 7.58
N ILE A 136 -11.02 9.54 8.58
CA ILE A 136 -11.92 8.81 9.48
C ILE A 136 -12.51 9.73 10.56
N ASP A 137 -11.67 10.58 11.16
CA ASP A 137 -12.04 11.37 12.32
C ASP A 137 -12.55 12.77 11.95
N ASP A 138 -12.16 13.29 10.78
CA ASP A 138 -12.54 14.64 10.34
C ASP A 138 -13.49 14.61 9.15
N TYR A 139 -13.05 14.10 7.99
CA TYR A 139 -13.83 14.26 6.75
C TYR A 139 -15.10 13.43 6.70
N TYR A 140 -15.03 12.15 7.09
CA TYR A 140 -16.20 11.27 7.04
C TYR A 140 -17.31 11.69 8.02
N PRO A 141 -17.01 12.08 9.28
CA PRO A 141 -18.04 12.60 10.19
C PRO A 141 -18.59 13.97 9.77
N MET A 142 -17.77 14.82 9.13
CA MET A 142 -18.19 16.14 8.63
C MET A 142 -18.87 16.09 7.25
N ARG A 143 -19.16 14.89 6.71
CA ARG A 143 -19.76 14.77 5.37
C ARG A 143 -21.15 15.40 5.31
N PRO A 144 -21.53 16.05 4.19
CA PRO A 144 -22.87 16.59 3.99
C PRO A 144 -23.97 15.53 4.18
N THR A 145 -25.17 15.95 4.60
CA THR A 145 -26.34 15.07 4.79
C THR A 145 -26.71 14.29 3.53
N VAL A 146 -26.47 14.86 2.35
CA VAL A 146 -26.68 14.16 1.07
C VAL A 146 -25.77 12.93 0.88
N LEU A 147 -24.67 12.83 1.63
CA LEU A 147 -23.72 11.71 1.62
C LEU A 147 -23.85 10.83 2.87
N GLU A 148 -24.87 11.02 3.70
CA GLU A 148 -25.02 10.31 4.97
C GLU A 148 -25.17 8.79 4.78
N ASN A 149 -25.81 8.40 3.67
CA ASN A 149 -26.01 7.00 3.25
C ASN A 149 -24.74 6.30 2.75
N LEU A 150 -23.64 7.03 2.51
CA LEU A 150 -22.40 6.41 2.05
C LEU A 150 -21.64 5.78 3.22
N CYS A 151 -21.19 4.55 3.03
CA CYS A 151 -20.22 3.95 3.93
C CYS A 151 -18.83 4.61 3.76
N LEU A 152 -17.93 4.40 4.71
CA LEU A 152 -16.58 4.97 4.67
C LEU A 152 -15.83 4.59 3.37
N ALA A 153 -15.97 3.35 2.90
CA ALA A 153 -15.29 2.89 1.70
C ALA A 153 -15.80 3.60 0.45
N ASP A 154 -17.11 3.72 0.27
CA ASP A 154 -17.71 4.42 -0.87
C ASP A 154 -17.36 5.91 -0.85
N PHE A 155 -17.41 6.52 0.34
CA PHE A 155 -17.06 7.92 0.52
C PHE A 155 -15.62 8.21 0.09
N VAL A 156 -14.67 7.35 0.44
CA VAL A 156 -13.26 7.51 0.05
C VAL A 156 -13.02 7.14 -1.41
N ALA A 157 -13.78 6.20 -1.96
CA ALA A 157 -13.61 5.77 -3.34
C ALA A 157 -14.12 6.80 -4.35
N TRP A 158 -15.14 7.59 -3.99
CA TRP A 158 -15.84 8.49 -4.92
C TRP A 158 -15.55 9.97 -4.70
N HIS A 159 -14.87 10.34 -3.62
CA HIS A 159 -14.60 11.74 -3.30
C HIS A 159 -13.11 11.99 -3.04
N GLU A 160 -12.63 13.12 -3.56
CA GLU A 160 -11.29 13.62 -3.30
C GLU A 160 -11.28 14.62 -2.14
N PHE A 161 -10.26 14.55 -1.30
CA PHE A 161 -10.08 15.43 -0.16
C PHE A 161 -9.03 16.47 -0.48
N SER A 162 -9.44 17.71 -0.65
CA SER A 162 -8.50 18.82 -0.82
C SER A 162 -8.56 19.78 0.37
N LYS A 163 -7.37 20.16 0.85
CA LYS A 163 -7.20 21.29 1.78
C LYS A 163 -7.41 22.64 1.11
N ILE A 164 -7.29 22.67 -0.22
CA ILE A 164 -7.39 23.86 -1.06
C ILE A 164 -8.66 23.68 -1.88
N LEU A 165 -9.58 24.64 -1.83
CA LEU A 165 -10.66 24.72 -2.81
C LEU A 165 -10.02 24.97 -4.18
N GLU A 166 -9.59 23.92 -4.87
CA GLU A 166 -9.21 24.04 -6.27
C GLU A 166 -10.49 24.29 -7.07
N ARG A 167 -10.44 25.33 -7.90
CA ARG A 167 -11.51 25.55 -8.87
C ARG A 167 -11.57 24.33 -9.78
N PRO A 168 -12.76 23.75 -10.04
CA PRO A 168 -12.86 22.60 -10.92
C PRO A 168 -12.34 23.00 -12.31
N GLY A 169 -11.24 22.36 -12.76
CA GLY A 169 -10.77 22.49 -14.16
C GLY A 169 -9.28 22.74 -14.40
N ALA A 170 -8.39 22.74 -13.41
CA ALA A 170 -6.95 22.76 -13.68
C ALA A 170 -6.44 21.32 -13.89
N ARG A 171 -6.24 20.93 -15.15
CA ARG A 171 -5.38 19.79 -15.52
C ARG A 171 -3.92 20.22 -15.53
#